data_AF-A0A2V8MJE4-F1
#
_entry.id   AF-A0A2V8MJE4-F1
#
_cell.length_a   1.000
_cell.length_b   1.000
_cell.length_c   1.000
_cell.angle_alpha   90.00
_cell.angle_beta   90.00
_cell.angle_gamma   90.00
#
_symmetry.space_group_name_H-M   'P 1'
#
loop_
_entity.id
_entity.type
_entity.pdbx_description
1 polymer ?
#
loop_
_entity_poly.entity_id
_entity_poly.type
_entity_poly.pdbx_seq_one_letter_code
_entity_poly.pdbx_strand_id
1 'polypeptide(L)'
;MKTLPFLVLSLFLLLSISVAQNQNTNANSNGSSNSNKATPNRKPIFRATADQIKQAQTILKQRGFFSGEQIGKLDTDTRAGLKKYQ
;
A
#
# COMPACT_ATOMS: atom_id res chain seq x y z
N MET A 1 -33.81 -17.37 -39.26
CA MET A 1 -32.60 -16.68 -38.74
C MET A 1 -32.97 -15.77 -37.57
N LYS A 2 -33.53 -16.32 -36.47
CA LYS A 2 -34.05 -15.53 -35.31
C LYS A 2 -33.21 -15.72 -34.04
N THR A 3 -32.27 -16.66 -34.05
CA THR A 3 -31.40 -17.02 -32.92
C THR A 3 -30.08 -16.23 -32.90
N LEU A 4 -29.74 -15.59 -34.02
CA LEU A 4 -28.55 -14.76 -34.19
C LEU A 4 -28.51 -13.53 -33.25
N PRO A 5 -29.59 -12.75 -33.05
CA PRO A 5 -29.53 -11.63 -32.11
C PRO A 5 -29.45 -12.07 -30.64
N PHE A 6 -30.05 -13.23 -30.29
CA PHE A 6 -29.99 -13.76 -28.93
C PHE A 6 -28.59 -14.27 -28.55
N LEU A 7 -27.83 -14.78 -29.51
CA LEU A 7 -26.46 -15.25 -29.28
C LEU A 7 -25.48 -14.09 -29.07
N VAL A 8 -25.66 -12.97 -29.80
CA VAL A 8 -24.85 -11.75 -29.63
C VAL A 8 -25.16 -11.04 -28.31
N LEU A 9 -26.42 -11.01 -27.87
CA LEU A 9 -26.81 -10.41 -26.59
C LEU A 9 -26.30 -11.20 -25.37
N SER A 10 -26.20 -12.53 -25.48
CA SER A 10 -25.58 -13.40 -24.46
C SER A 10 -24.07 -13.15 -24.32
N LEU A 11 -23.37 -12.95 -25.45
CA LEU A 11 -21.92 -12.74 -25.45
C LEU A 11 -21.52 -11.38 -24.82
N PHE A 12 -22.38 -10.36 -24.92
CA PHE A 12 -22.14 -9.05 -24.32
C PHE A 12 -22.34 -9.04 -22.79
N LEU A 13 -23.18 -9.92 -22.25
CA LEU A 13 -23.50 -9.95 -20.82
C LEU A 13 -22.40 -10.58 -19.95
N LEU A 14 -21.49 -11.36 -20.56
CA LEU A 14 -20.39 -12.04 -19.85
C LEU A 14 -19.11 -11.18 -19.69
N LEU A 15 -19.09 -9.95 -20.22
CA LEU A 15 -17.92 -9.06 -20.16
C LEU A 15 -17.98 -8.03 -19.00
N SER A 16 -18.70 -8.35 -17.92
CA SER A 16 -18.76 -7.53 -16.71
C SER A 16 -18.08 -8.24 -15.54
N ILE A 17 -16.80 -8.59 -15.68
CA ILE A 17 -16.03 -9.24 -14.61
C ILE A 17 -15.07 -8.22 -13.97
N SER A 18 -15.54 -7.71 -12.83
CA SER A 18 -14.81 -7.28 -11.62
C SER A 18 -13.61 -6.33 -11.76
N VAL A 19 -13.79 -5.08 -11.33
CA VAL A 19 -12.69 -4.34 -10.71
C VAL A 19 -12.55 -4.81 -9.26
N ALA A 20 -11.44 -5.48 -8.96
CA ALA A 20 -11.14 -5.96 -7.62
C ALA A 20 -10.90 -4.76 -6.68
N GLN A 21 -11.75 -4.63 -5.66
CA GLN A 21 -11.58 -3.64 -4.60
C GLN A 21 -10.45 -4.13 -3.67
N ASN A 22 -9.26 -3.55 -3.82
CA ASN A 22 -8.10 -3.78 -2.96
C ASN A 22 -8.37 -3.19 -1.57
N GLN A 23 -8.92 -4.01 -0.67
CA GLN A 23 -9.10 -3.68 0.74
C GLN A 23 -7.78 -3.95 1.47
N ASN A 24 -6.88 -2.96 1.50
CA ASN A 24 -5.71 -2.98 2.36
C ASN A 24 -6.10 -2.60 3.80
N THR A 25 -6.65 -3.54 4.56
CA THR A 25 -6.90 -3.38 6.00
C THR A 25 -5.65 -3.78 6.80
N ASN A 26 -4.62 -2.94 6.76
CA ASN A 26 -3.50 -3.03 7.71
C ASN A 26 -3.90 -2.41 9.06
N ALA A 27 -4.74 -3.12 9.81
CA ALA A 27 -4.95 -2.85 11.24
C ALA A 27 -3.83 -3.50 12.04
N ASN A 28 -2.66 -2.86 12.11
CA ASN A 28 -1.60 -3.26 13.03
C ASN A 28 -1.63 -2.38 14.28
N SER A 29 -2.42 -2.80 15.26
CA SER A 29 -2.39 -2.23 16.61
C SER A 29 -1.21 -2.82 17.40
N ASN A 30 0.03 -2.42 17.06
CA ASN A 30 1.18 -2.81 17.87
C ASN A 30 1.39 -1.78 19.00
N GLY A 31 0.51 -1.87 20.00
CA GLY A 31 0.65 -1.15 21.26
C GLY A 31 1.75 -1.77 22.11
N SER A 32 3.01 -1.46 21.80
CA SER A 32 4.11 -1.67 22.75
C SER A 32 4.22 -0.43 23.64
N SER A 33 3.36 -0.38 24.66
CA SER A 33 3.52 0.55 25.77
C SER A 33 4.56 0.00 26.73
N ASN A 34 5.78 0.52 26.64
CA ASN A 34 6.72 0.45 27.76
C ASN A 34 7.65 1.66 27.78
N SER A 35 7.29 2.65 28.59
CA SER A 35 8.14 3.16 29.69
C SER A 35 7.52 4.42 30.29
N ASN A 36 7.22 4.32 31.59
CA ASN A 36 6.86 5.42 32.45
C ASN A 36 7.96 6.49 32.45
N LYS A 37 7.70 7.64 31.84
CA LYS A 37 8.30 8.92 32.26
C LYS A 37 7.33 10.03 31.88
N ALA A 38 6.72 10.65 32.90
CA ALA A 38 5.83 11.78 32.75
C ALA A 38 6.52 12.87 31.93
N THR A 39 6.10 13.00 30.67
CA THR A 39 6.48 14.07 29.77
C THR A 39 5.20 14.72 29.26
N PRO A 40 5.24 16.00 28.86
CA PRO A 40 4.05 16.79 28.53
C PRO A 40 3.18 16.03 27.51
N ASN A 41 1.84 16.19 27.59
CA ASN A 41 0.83 15.61 26.68
C ASN A 41 1.11 15.92 25.20
N ARG A 42 2.14 15.30 24.63
CA ARG A 42 2.52 15.38 23.22
C ARG A 42 1.83 14.23 22.51
N LYS A 43 1.28 14.53 21.33
CA LYS A 43 0.68 13.50 20.48
C LYS A 43 1.71 12.39 20.22
N PRO A 44 1.25 11.12 20.08
CA PRO A 44 2.13 10.03 19.71
C PRO A 44 2.93 10.40 18.48
N ILE A 45 4.24 10.19 18.59
CA ILE A 45 5.14 10.44 17.50
C ILE A 45 4.86 9.38 16.42
N PHE A 46 4.52 9.79 15.20
CA PHE A 46 4.27 8.84 14.11
C PHE A 46 5.55 8.07 13.76
N ARG A 47 5.50 6.75 13.81
CA ARG A 47 6.61 5.87 13.41
C ARG A 47 6.07 4.79 12.49
N ALA A 48 6.61 4.74 11.28
CA ALA A 48 6.21 3.73 10.29
C ALA A 48 6.69 2.34 10.73
N THR A 49 5.85 1.34 10.58
CA THR A 49 6.21 -0.06 10.82
C THR A 49 7.11 -0.58 9.69
N ALA A 50 7.81 -1.70 9.94
CA ALA A 50 8.67 -2.30 8.92
C ALA A 50 7.87 -2.65 7.65
N ASP A 51 6.64 -3.14 7.79
CA ASP A 51 5.79 -3.49 6.65
C ASP A 51 5.34 -2.26 5.86
N GLN A 52 4.99 -1.16 6.55
CA GLN A 52 4.68 0.12 5.91
C GLN A 52 5.90 0.64 5.12
N ILE A 53 7.10 0.48 5.68
CA ILE A 53 8.34 0.87 5.00
C ILE A 53 8.59 -0.04 3.78
N LYS A 54 8.39 -1.35 3.87
CA LYS A 54 8.51 -2.27 2.71
C LYS A 54 7.54 -1.92 1.60
N GLN A 55 6.29 -1.62 1.93
CA GLN A 55 5.29 -1.17 0.95
C GLN A 55 5.74 0.10 0.24
N ALA A 56 6.22 1.09 0.99
CA ALA A 56 6.77 2.32 0.42
C ALA A 56 7.98 2.02 -0.49
N GLN A 57 8.92 1.20 -0.04
CA GLN A 57 10.07 0.78 -0.85
C GLN A 57 9.61 0.12 -2.16
N THR A 58 8.61 -0.76 -2.13
CA THR A 58 8.03 -1.37 -3.35
C THR A 58 7.51 -0.33 -4.34
N ILE A 59 6.71 0.62 -3.87
CA ILE A 59 6.18 1.69 -4.72
C ILE A 59 7.31 2.53 -5.30
N LEU A 60 8.32 2.88 -4.49
CA LEU A 60 9.46 3.66 -4.93
C LEU A 60 10.30 2.92 -5.98
N LYS A 61 10.49 1.59 -5.85
CA LYS A 61 11.18 0.79 -6.87
C LYS A 61 10.39 0.77 -8.17
N GLN A 62 9.08 0.52 -8.11
CA GLN A 62 8.20 0.50 -9.28
C GLN A 62 8.23 1.81 -10.05
N ARG A 63 8.39 2.93 -9.34
CA ARG A 63 8.44 4.29 -9.93
C ARG A 63 9.85 4.76 -10.29
N GLY A 64 10.88 3.94 -10.06
CA GLY A 64 12.27 4.29 -10.38
C GLY A 64 12.93 5.28 -9.40
N PHE A 65 12.32 5.55 -8.25
CA PHE A 65 12.87 6.46 -7.23
C PHE A 65 13.76 5.77 -6.19
N PHE A 66 13.76 4.43 -6.17
CA PHE A 66 14.55 3.63 -5.24
C PHE A 66 15.10 2.39 -5.95
N SER A 67 16.38 2.05 -5.71
CA SER A 67 17.05 0.88 -6.30
C SER A 67 17.52 -0.13 -5.26
N GLY A 68 17.46 0.22 -3.97
CA GLY A 68 17.91 -0.62 -2.85
C GLY A 68 17.01 -1.82 -2.55
N GLU A 69 17.38 -2.56 -1.51
CA GLU A 69 16.65 -3.74 -1.05
C GLU A 69 15.46 -3.37 -0.15
N GLN A 70 14.39 -4.17 -0.18
CA GLN A 70 13.16 -3.96 0.59
C GLN A 70 13.27 -4.52 2.01
N ILE A 71 14.24 -4.01 2.78
CA ILE A 71 14.53 -4.50 4.13
C ILE A 71 13.55 -3.99 5.19
N GLY A 72 12.62 -3.09 4.84
CA GLY A 72 11.67 -2.50 5.78
C GLY A 72 12.29 -1.54 6.79
N LYS A 73 13.50 -1.07 6.52
CA LYS A 73 14.18 -0.03 7.29
C LYS A 73 14.16 1.27 6.50
N LEU A 74 13.84 2.35 7.18
CA LEU A 74 13.92 3.69 6.60
C LEU A 74 15.40 4.13 6.60
N ASP A 75 16.14 3.70 5.59
CA ASP A 75 17.54 4.07 5.37
C ASP A 75 17.67 5.40 4.61
N THR A 76 18.92 5.82 4.36
CA THR A 76 19.22 7.07 3.63
C THR A 76 18.66 7.05 2.23
N ASP A 77 18.73 5.90 1.56
CA ASP A 77 18.37 5.75 0.16
C ASP A 77 16.85 5.74 -0.01
N THR A 78 16.14 5.04 0.89
CA THR A 78 14.66 5.07 0.95
C THR A 78 14.17 6.48 1.28
N ARG A 79 14.84 7.22 2.18
CA ARG A 79 14.51 8.63 2.45
C ARG A 79 14.74 9.52 1.24
N ALA A 80 15.85 9.34 0.54
CA ALA A 80 16.13 10.11 -0.68
C ALA A 80 15.08 9.82 -1.75
N GLY A 81 14.70 8.56 -1.94
CA GLY A 81 13.61 8.15 -2.83
C GLY A 81 12.27 8.77 -2.45
N LEU A 82 11.90 8.73 -1.16
CA LEU A 82 10.68 9.37 -0.66
C LEU A 82 10.66 10.89 -0.91
N LYS A 83 11.80 11.56 -0.70
CA LYS A 83 11.91 13.01 -0.92
C LYS A 83 11.76 13.37 -2.40
N LYS A 84 12.21 12.52 -3.32
CA LYS A 84 12.04 12.71 -4.77
C LYS A 84 10.63 12.41 -5.25
N TYR A 85 9.89 11.58 -4.51
CA TYR A 85 8.53 11.18 -4.84
C TYR A 85 7.48 12.24 -4.44
N GLN A 86 7.78 13.07 -3.43
CA GLN A 86 6.96 14.22 -3.01
C GLN A 86 7.11 15.39 -3.99
#